data_AF-A0A2M7F3B3-F1
#
_entry.id   AF-A0A2M7F3B3-F1
#
_cell.length_a   1.000
_cell.length_b   1.000
_cell.length_c   1.000
_cell.angle_alpha   90.00
_cell.angle_beta   90.00
_cell.angle_gamma   90.00
#
_symmetry.space_group_name_H-M   'P 1'
#
loop_
_entity.id
_entity.type
_entity.pdbx_description
1 polymer ?
#
loop_
_entity_poly.entity_id
_entity_poly.type
_entity_poly.pdbx_seq_one_letter_code
_entity_poly.pdbx_strand_id
1 'polypeptide(L)'
;MIRVLLLVFYGFFVCAVEAQEAQEAHRAESGVEVPARDGNIPRTLWDHRADAALLTRSALSALKAHGAMLTRIVPGDIAAWCPSYRQANEVRRRDFWVGLLSALAKYESAFDPKAIGGAGRWFGLLQIQPSTARAHGCRARTGEALRHGPDNLSCAIRIMARTVPRDGVVSEGRRGVAADWGPLTQQAKREEMQSWLRAQSYCKPLSSVRPRARPARLACTTGLHDWRRPATDAAQIPRMRLIISVVSRLSPGVARM
;
A
#
# COMPACT_ATOMS: atom_id res chain seq x y z
N MET A 1 -3.40 -53.25 9.09
CA MET A 1 -2.89 -51.87 8.91
C MET A 1 -3.86 -50.99 8.12
N ILE A 2 -4.39 -51.42 6.97
CA ILE A 2 -5.33 -50.65 6.13
C ILE A 2 -6.64 -50.24 6.85
N ARG A 3 -7.23 -51.14 7.65
CA ARG A 3 -8.45 -50.83 8.43
C ARG A 3 -8.26 -49.74 9.49
N VAL A 4 -7.09 -49.66 10.11
CA VAL A 4 -6.77 -48.62 11.11
C VAL A 4 -6.58 -47.27 10.42
N LEU A 5 -5.92 -47.26 9.25
CA LEU A 5 -5.76 -46.06 8.42
C LEU A 5 -7.10 -45.50 7.92
N LEU A 6 -8.03 -46.35 7.50
CA LEU A 6 -9.35 -45.92 7.04
C LEU A 6 -10.20 -45.31 8.16
N LEU A 7 -10.14 -45.87 9.37
CA LEU A 7 -10.87 -45.32 10.52
C LEU A 7 -10.31 -43.96 10.98
N VAL A 8 -8.99 -43.78 10.93
CA VAL A 8 -8.35 -42.49 11.24
C VAL A 8 -8.69 -41.45 10.17
N PHE A 9 -8.66 -41.82 8.89
CA PHE A 9 -9.03 -40.91 7.80
C PHE A 9 -10.51 -40.50 7.86
N TYR A 10 -11.40 -41.45 8.17
CA TYR A 10 -12.82 -41.18 8.32
C TYR A 10 -13.11 -40.31 9.55
N GLY A 11 -12.47 -40.58 10.69
CA GLY A 11 -12.58 -39.74 11.89
C GLY A 11 -12.08 -38.32 11.67
N PHE A 12 -10.96 -38.16 10.94
CA PHE A 12 -10.43 -36.84 10.58
C PHE A 12 -11.34 -36.10 9.60
N PHE A 13 -11.92 -36.81 8.63
CA PHE A 13 -12.85 -36.24 7.64
C PHE A 13 -14.17 -35.78 8.29
N VAL A 14 -14.75 -36.58 9.19
CA VAL A 14 -15.95 -36.21 9.95
C VAL A 14 -15.68 -34.98 10.84
N CYS A 15 -14.55 -34.97 11.55
CA CYS A 15 -14.18 -33.85 12.41
C CYS A 15 -13.94 -32.54 11.60
N ALA A 16 -13.44 -32.65 10.36
CA ALA A 16 -13.24 -31.49 9.49
C ALA A 16 -14.56 -30.91 8.94
N VAL A 17 -15.57 -31.76 8.69
CA VAL A 17 -16.89 -31.31 8.23
C VAL A 17 -17.64 -30.58 9.36
N GLU A 18 -17.63 -31.11 10.58
CA GLU A 18 -18.25 -30.46 11.74
C GLU A 18 -17.60 -29.10 12.06
N ALA A 19 -16.28 -28.98 11.88
CA ALA A 19 -15.57 -27.72 12.05
C ALA A 19 -15.97 -26.66 11.01
N GLN A 20 -16.32 -27.07 9.78
CA GLN A 20 -16.79 -26.16 8.74
C GLN A 20 -18.19 -25.61 9.03
N GLU A 21 -19.12 -26.45 9.49
CA GLU A 21 -20.49 -26.04 9.81
C GLU A 21 -20.55 -25.02 10.97
N ALA A 22 -19.72 -25.21 11.99
CA ALA A 22 -19.60 -24.26 13.10
C ALA A 22 -19.08 -22.87 12.64
N GLN A 23 -18.18 -22.85 11.66
CA GLN A 23 -17.57 -21.62 11.15
C GLN A 23 -18.52 -20.86 10.21
N GLU A 24 -19.38 -21.57 9.46
CA GLU A 24 -20.45 -20.97 8.66
C GLU A 24 -21.59 -20.42 9.53
N ALA A 25 -21.96 -21.11 10.60
CA ALA A 25 -22.97 -20.64 11.55
C ALA A 25 -22.55 -19.33 12.24
N HIS A 26 -21.31 -19.24 12.74
CA HIS A 26 -20.79 -18.00 13.32
C HIS A 26 -20.69 -16.84 12.31
N ARG A 27 -20.39 -17.13 11.04
CA ARG A 27 -20.35 -16.12 9.97
C ARG A 27 -21.75 -15.60 9.64
N ALA A 28 -22.74 -16.49 9.57
CA ALA A 28 -24.14 -16.15 9.33
C ALA A 28 -24.74 -15.30 10.47
N GLU A 29 -24.35 -15.58 11.71
CA GLU A 29 -24.86 -14.89 12.90
C GLU A 29 -24.21 -13.51 13.10
N SER A 30 -22.96 -13.33 12.65
CA SER A 30 -22.22 -12.09 12.89
C SER A 30 -22.76 -10.85 12.19
N GLY A 31 -23.64 -10.97 11.16
CA GLY A 31 -24.42 -9.88 10.52
C GLY A 31 -23.66 -8.64 10.00
N VAL A 32 -22.37 -8.54 10.29
CA VAL A 32 -21.50 -7.40 10.02
C VAL A 32 -20.60 -7.83 8.87
N GLU A 33 -21.12 -7.68 7.66
CA GLU A 33 -20.27 -7.65 6.48
C GLU A 33 -19.48 -6.33 6.53
N VAL A 34 -18.29 -6.36 7.14
CA VAL A 34 -17.34 -5.26 6.98
C VAL A 34 -16.92 -5.30 5.51
N PRO A 35 -17.31 -4.33 4.66
CA PRO A 35 -16.83 -4.31 3.29
C PRO A 35 -15.31 -4.31 3.38
N ALA A 36 -14.67 -5.25 2.68
CA ALA A 36 -13.22 -5.30 2.59
C ALA A 36 -12.77 -3.90 2.15
N ARG A 37 -12.18 -3.14 3.09
CA ARG A 37 -11.66 -1.84 2.72
C ARG A 37 -10.55 -2.14 1.75
N ASP A 38 -10.69 -1.68 0.51
CA ASP A 38 -9.58 -1.56 -0.41
C ASP A 38 -8.50 -0.80 0.37
N GLY A 39 -7.55 -1.55 0.92
CA GLY A 39 -6.54 -1.00 1.81
C GLY A 39 -5.91 0.16 1.07
N ASN A 40 -5.84 1.33 1.69
CA ASN A 40 -5.58 2.64 1.07
C ASN A 40 -4.49 2.61 -0.02
N ILE A 41 -4.86 2.22 -1.24
CA ILE A 41 -4.01 2.11 -2.43
C ILE A 41 -4.42 3.20 -3.42
N PRO A 42 -3.49 3.72 -4.23
CA PRO A 42 -3.80 4.77 -5.19
C PRO A 42 -4.75 4.26 -6.28
N ARG A 43 -5.58 5.18 -6.79
CA ARG A 43 -6.31 4.98 -8.05
C ARG A 43 -5.31 4.79 -9.19
N THR A 44 -5.58 3.83 -10.07
CA THR A 44 -4.72 3.54 -11.23
C THR A 44 -5.54 3.36 -12.51
N LEU A 45 -4.88 3.45 -13.67
CA LEU A 45 -5.56 3.18 -14.95
C LEU A 45 -5.93 1.71 -15.13
N TRP A 46 -5.26 0.80 -14.43
CA TRP A 46 -5.56 -0.63 -14.49
C TRP A 46 -6.61 -1.09 -13.47
N ASP A 47 -7.30 -0.17 -12.77
CA ASP A 47 -8.31 -0.51 -11.74
C ASP A 47 -9.46 -1.40 -12.26
N HIS A 48 -9.68 -1.43 -13.58
CA HIS A 48 -10.67 -2.30 -14.22
C HIS A 48 -10.26 -3.78 -14.27
N ARG A 49 -8.99 -4.10 -13.98
CA ARG A 49 -8.48 -5.48 -13.99
C ARG A 49 -8.80 -6.20 -12.69
N ALA A 50 -9.07 -7.50 -12.80
CA ALA A 50 -9.28 -8.37 -11.64
C ALA A 50 -8.06 -8.44 -10.70
N ASP A 51 -6.84 -8.31 -11.23
CA ASP A 51 -5.57 -8.35 -10.47
C ASP A 51 -5.04 -6.96 -10.08
N ALA A 52 -5.81 -5.89 -10.27
CA ALA A 52 -5.38 -4.50 -10.03
C ALA A 52 -4.78 -4.30 -8.64
N ALA A 53 -5.43 -4.82 -7.59
CA ALA A 53 -4.95 -4.70 -6.21
C ALA A 53 -3.59 -5.38 -5.99
N LEU A 54 -3.34 -6.53 -6.64
CA LEU A 54 -2.07 -7.24 -6.58
C LEU A 54 -0.96 -6.44 -7.26
N LEU A 55 -1.22 -5.93 -8.47
CA LEU A 55 -0.28 -5.11 -9.22
C LEU A 55 0.11 -3.85 -8.43
N THR A 56 -0.89 -3.13 -7.94
CA THR A 56 -0.70 -1.90 -7.15
C THR A 56 0.09 -2.16 -5.87
N ARG A 57 -0.26 -3.18 -5.08
CA ARG A 57 0.47 -3.51 -3.83
C ARG A 57 1.90 -3.95 -4.11
N SER A 58 2.12 -4.72 -5.18
CA SER A 58 3.46 -5.16 -5.58
C SER A 58 4.35 -3.99 -6.00
N ALA A 59 3.80 -3.05 -6.77
CA ALA A 59 4.50 -1.81 -7.14
C ALA A 59 4.83 -0.95 -5.91
N LEU A 60 3.86 -0.76 -5.00
CA LEU A 60 4.09 -0.06 -3.74
C LEU A 60 5.19 -0.72 -2.89
N SER A 61 5.23 -2.05 -2.84
CA SER A 61 6.27 -2.80 -2.13
C SER A 61 7.65 -2.57 -2.75
N ALA A 62 7.77 -2.65 -4.08
CA ALA A 62 9.02 -2.37 -4.78
C ALA A 62 9.49 -0.92 -4.58
N LEU A 63 8.58 0.06 -4.56
CA LEU A 63 8.88 1.47 -4.28
C LEU A 63 9.32 1.72 -2.82
N LYS A 64 8.86 0.91 -1.86
CA LYS A 64 9.35 0.95 -0.47
C LYS A 64 10.75 0.33 -0.32
N ALA A 65 11.13 -0.56 -1.23
CA ALA A 65 12.40 -1.26 -1.22
C ALA A 65 13.39 -0.64 -2.23
N HIS A 66 13.74 -1.35 -3.30
CA HIS A 66 14.75 -0.92 -4.27
C HIS A 66 14.35 0.31 -5.10
N GLY A 67 13.07 0.71 -5.07
CA GLY A 67 12.58 1.93 -5.71
C GLY A 67 12.59 3.17 -4.81
N ALA A 68 13.08 3.09 -3.56
CA ALA A 68 12.94 4.17 -2.58
C ALA A 68 13.47 5.53 -3.08
N MET A 69 14.53 5.53 -3.89
CA MET A 69 15.12 6.76 -4.43
C MET A 69 14.14 7.57 -5.28
N LEU A 70 13.23 6.92 -6.01
CA LEU A 70 12.22 7.61 -6.84
C LEU A 70 11.34 8.56 -6.01
N THR A 71 11.07 8.19 -4.76
CA THR A 71 10.22 9.00 -3.86
C THR A 71 11.00 10.09 -3.13
N ARG A 72 12.32 9.98 -3.07
CA ARG A 72 13.20 10.94 -2.38
C ARG A 72 13.63 12.08 -3.30
N ILE A 73 13.79 11.82 -4.59
CA ILE A 73 14.11 12.85 -5.59
C ILE A 73 12.88 13.70 -5.94
N VAL A 74 13.13 14.95 -6.29
CA VAL A 74 12.16 15.86 -6.91
C VAL A 74 12.63 16.13 -8.34
N PRO A 75 12.02 15.48 -9.36
CA PRO A 75 12.38 15.72 -10.75
C PRO A 75 12.14 17.18 -11.17
N GLY A 76 12.96 17.71 -12.07
CA GLY A 76 12.88 19.11 -12.52
C GLY A 76 11.55 19.44 -13.21
N ASP A 77 11.01 18.49 -13.98
CA ASP A 77 9.75 18.57 -14.73
C ASP A 77 8.53 18.14 -13.91
N ILE A 78 8.68 17.85 -12.62
CA ILE A 78 7.60 17.23 -11.82
C ILE A 78 6.32 18.05 -11.76
N ALA A 79 6.40 19.38 -11.89
CA ALA A 79 5.23 20.25 -11.88
C ALA A 79 4.29 19.97 -13.08
N ALA A 80 4.84 19.57 -14.23
CA ALA A 80 4.05 19.20 -15.40
C ALA A 80 3.28 17.88 -15.20
N TRP A 81 3.85 16.98 -14.40
CA TRP A 81 3.31 15.66 -14.09
C TRP A 81 2.36 15.65 -12.89
N CYS A 82 2.74 16.34 -11.82
CA CYS A 82 2.09 16.26 -10.51
C CYS A 82 2.38 17.53 -9.67
N PRO A 83 1.53 18.58 -9.76
CA PRO A 83 1.78 19.88 -9.12
C PRO A 83 2.03 19.81 -7.61
N SER A 84 1.35 18.90 -6.89
CA SER A 84 1.53 18.76 -5.44
C SER A 84 2.73 17.89 -5.02
N TYR A 85 3.50 17.32 -5.94
CA TYR A 85 4.53 16.30 -5.62
C TYR A 85 5.62 16.83 -4.68
N ARG A 86 6.07 18.08 -4.86
CA ARG A 86 7.10 18.69 -4.00
C ARG A 86 6.69 18.69 -2.53
N GLN A 87 5.42 18.98 -2.25
CA GLN A 87 4.84 19.07 -0.91
C GLN A 87 4.35 17.71 -0.39
N ALA A 88 4.30 16.69 -1.25
CA ALA A 88 3.82 15.37 -0.91
C ALA A 88 4.83 14.61 -0.02
N ASN A 89 4.32 13.88 0.96
CA ASN A 89 5.10 12.90 1.71
C ASN A 89 5.42 11.65 0.85
N GLU A 90 6.29 10.77 1.36
CA GLU A 90 6.70 9.58 0.60
C GLU A 90 5.54 8.68 0.17
N VAL A 91 4.47 8.58 0.98
CA VAL A 91 3.29 7.77 0.63
C VAL A 91 2.65 8.30 -0.65
N ARG A 92 2.33 9.60 -0.70
CA ARG A 92 1.74 10.23 -1.89
C ARG A 92 2.69 10.27 -3.09
N ARG A 93 4.00 10.34 -2.86
CA ARG A 93 4.99 10.22 -3.94
C ARG A 93 5.02 8.80 -4.52
N ARG A 94 4.88 7.76 -3.69
CA ARG A 94 4.70 6.38 -4.19
C ARG A 94 3.44 6.26 -5.03
N ASP A 95 2.35 6.84 -4.57
CA ASP A 95 1.07 6.84 -5.29
C ASP A 95 1.21 7.41 -6.71
N PHE A 96 1.95 8.52 -6.85
CA PHE A 96 2.30 9.09 -8.15
C PHE A 96 3.03 8.09 -9.06
N TRP A 97 4.08 7.43 -8.56
CA TRP A 97 4.86 6.48 -9.36
C TRP A 97 4.05 5.26 -9.77
N VAL A 98 3.18 4.74 -8.90
CA VAL A 98 2.24 3.67 -9.28
C VAL A 98 1.27 4.15 -10.36
N GLY A 99 0.73 5.36 -10.22
CA GLY A 99 -0.10 5.97 -11.24
C GLY A 99 0.61 6.06 -12.59
N LEU A 100 1.87 6.51 -12.60
CA LEU A 100 2.67 6.62 -13.82
C LEU A 100 2.91 5.25 -14.47
N LEU A 101 3.23 4.22 -13.68
CA LEU A 101 3.36 2.84 -14.18
C LEU A 101 2.06 2.36 -14.83
N SER A 102 0.91 2.68 -14.25
CA SER A 102 -0.38 2.31 -14.83
C SER A 102 -0.67 3.05 -16.13
N ALA A 103 -0.28 4.32 -16.22
CA ALA A 103 -0.42 5.11 -17.44
C ALA A 103 0.50 4.61 -18.57
N LEU A 104 1.72 4.21 -18.23
CA LEU A 104 2.63 3.55 -19.16
C LEU A 104 2.08 2.21 -19.66
N ALA A 105 1.57 1.36 -18.76
CA ALA A 105 1.03 0.04 -19.12
C ALA A 105 -0.10 0.12 -20.16
N LYS A 106 -0.88 1.21 -20.18
CA LYS A 106 -1.88 1.48 -21.23
C LYS A 106 -1.26 1.45 -22.63
N TYR A 107 -0.13 2.14 -22.82
CA TYR A 107 0.51 2.28 -24.13
C TYR A 107 1.50 1.18 -24.47
N GLU A 108 2.08 0.55 -23.46
CA GLU A 108 3.04 -0.54 -23.66
C GLU A 108 2.36 -1.88 -23.96
N SER A 109 1.26 -2.19 -23.28
CA SER A 109 0.65 -3.52 -23.34
C SER A 109 -0.88 -3.52 -23.36
N ALA A 110 -1.53 -2.36 -23.41
CA ALA A 110 -2.97 -2.25 -23.14
C ALA A 110 -3.36 -2.95 -21.82
N PHE A 111 -2.51 -2.79 -20.80
CA PHE A 111 -2.63 -3.43 -19.48
C PHE A 111 -2.54 -4.96 -19.46
N ASP A 112 -2.04 -5.61 -20.52
CA ASP A 112 -1.89 -7.07 -20.55
C ASP A 112 -0.53 -7.54 -20.00
N PRO A 113 -0.50 -8.24 -18.83
CA PRO A 113 0.74 -8.80 -18.29
C PRO A 113 1.31 -9.95 -19.12
N LYS A 114 0.54 -10.53 -20.05
CA LYS A 114 1.01 -11.62 -20.93
C LYS A 114 1.49 -11.12 -22.29
N ALA A 115 1.40 -9.81 -22.55
CA ALA A 115 1.78 -9.21 -23.82
C ALA A 115 3.22 -9.54 -24.23
N ILE A 116 3.40 -9.84 -25.50
CA ILE A 116 4.70 -10.03 -26.14
C ILE A 116 4.77 -9.09 -27.33
N GLY A 117 5.67 -8.12 -27.29
CA GLY A 117 5.80 -7.09 -28.31
C GLY A 117 7.07 -7.23 -29.15
N GLY A 118 7.07 -6.47 -30.24
CA GLY A 118 8.17 -6.29 -31.19
C GLY A 118 8.89 -7.58 -31.56
N ALA A 119 8.14 -8.46 -32.23
CA ALA A 119 8.62 -9.74 -32.74
C ALA A 119 9.23 -10.66 -31.66
N GLY A 120 8.66 -10.68 -30.45
CA GLY A 120 9.08 -11.62 -29.40
C GLY A 120 10.19 -11.12 -28.49
N ARG A 121 10.54 -9.83 -28.53
CA ARG A 121 11.70 -9.29 -27.81
C ARG A 121 11.33 -8.63 -26.48
N TRP A 122 10.10 -8.12 -26.35
CA TRP A 122 9.65 -7.36 -25.19
C TRP A 122 8.45 -8.04 -24.52
N PHE A 123 8.40 -8.01 -23.19
CA PHE A 123 7.48 -8.85 -22.42
C PHE A 123 6.75 -8.10 -21.30
N GLY A 124 5.48 -8.48 -21.13
CA GLY A 124 4.62 -8.11 -20.02
C GLY A 124 4.14 -6.68 -20.03
N LEU A 125 3.63 -6.24 -18.86
CA LEU A 125 2.93 -4.96 -18.68
C LEU A 125 3.69 -3.75 -19.25
N LEU A 126 5.00 -3.73 -19.04
CA LEU A 126 5.87 -2.60 -19.41
C LEU A 126 6.91 -2.98 -20.45
N GLN A 127 6.64 -4.04 -21.24
CA GLN A 127 7.42 -4.41 -22.42
C GLN A 127 8.94 -4.39 -22.18
N ILE A 128 9.38 -5.16 -21.18
CA ILE A 128 10.79 -5.20 -20.79
C ILE A 128 11.52 -6.29 -21.59
N GLN A 129 12.72 -5.99 -22.07
CA GLN A 129 13.59 -7.00 -22.70
C GLN A 129 14.34 -7.83 -21.64
N PRO A 130 14.50 -9.16 -21.81
CA PRO A 130 15.22 -10.00 -20.85
C PRO A 130 16.69 -9.57 -20.62
N SER A 131 17.37 -9.06 -21.64
CA SER A 131 18.74 -8.52 -21.50
C SER A 131 18.79 -7.30 -20.59
N THR A 132 17.87 -6.35 -20.74
CA THR A 132 17.73 -5.19 -19.85
C THR A 132 17.44 -5.63 -18.43
N ALA A 133 16.50 -6.56 -18.25
CA ALA A 133 16.18 -7.09 -16.93
C ALA A 133 17.41 -7.71 -16.22
N ARG A 134 18.25 -8.45 -16.97
CA ARG A 134 19.52 -8.99 -16.44
C ARG A 134 20.53 -7.88 -16.11
N ALA A 135 20.70 -6.91 -17.01
CA ALA A 135 21.62 -5.78 -16.79
C ALA A 135 21.27 -4.96 -15.55
N HIS A 136 19.98 -4.83 -15.24
CA HIS A 136 19.51 -4.17 -14.02
C HIS A 136 19.42 -5.11 -12.80
N GLY A 137 19.82 -6.38 -12.91
CA GLY A 137 19.77 -7.33 -11.80
C GLY A 137 18.36 -7.64 -11.31
N CYS A 138 17.36 -7.62 -12.20
CA CYS A 138 15.99 -7.98 -11.87
C CYS A 138 15.87 -9.47 -11.49
N ARG A 139 14.81 -9.79 -10.74
CA ARG A 139 14.43 -11.17 -10.39
C ARG A 139 13.92 -11.93 -11.62
N ALA A 140 12.95 -11.35 -12.34
CA ALA A 140 12.54 -11.87 -13.64
C ALA A 140 13.62 -11.57 -14.69
N ARG A 141 14.26 -12.62 -15.21
CA ARG A 141 15.40 -12.54 -16.15
C ARG A 141 15.13 -13.16 -17.52
N THR A 142 13.97 -13.77 -17.69
CA THR A 142 13.53 -14.46 -18.91
C THR A 142 12.24 -13.82 -19.43
N GLY A 143 11.92 -14.05 -20.71
CA GLY A 143 10.67 -13.55 -21.29
C GLY A 143 9.44 -14.06 -20.55
N GLU A 144 9.42 -15.35 -20.20
CA GLU A 144 8.31 -15.95 -19.44
C GLU A 144 8.17 -15.36 -18.04
N ALA A 145 9.27 -15.19 -17.29
CA ALA A 145 9.22 -14.58 -15.97
C ALA A 145 8.73 -13.12 -16.02
N LEU A 146 9.03 -12.40 -17.10
CA LEU A 146 8.55 -11.02 -17.31
C LEU A 146 7.05 -10.95 -17.63
N ARG A 147 6.38 -12.08 -17.93
CA ARG A 147 4.91 -12.14 -18.06
C ARG A 147 4.19 -12.25 -16.71
N HIS A 148 4.92 -12.26 -15.61
CA HIS A 148 4.36 -12.12 -14.27
C HIS A 148 4.29 -10.63 -13.91
N GLY A 149 3.07 -10.07 -13.84
CA GLY A 149 2.83 -8.63 -13.65
C GLY A 149 3.60 -8.01 -12.47
N PRO A 150 3.54 -8.58 -11.25
CA PRO A 150 4.32 -8.10 -10.10
C PRO A 150 5.83 -8.04 -10.34
N ASP A 151 6.42 -9.06 -10.97
CA ASP A 151 7.86 -9.07 -11.24
C ASP A 151 8.24 -8.09 -12.36
N ASN A 152 7.38 -7.93 -13.36
CA ASN A 152 7.55 -6.94 -14.43
C ASN A 152 7.58 -5.51 -13.85
N LEU A 153 6.59 -5.16 -13.02
CA LEU A 153 6.50 -3.85 -12.36
C LEU A 153 7.69 -3.64 -11.39
N SER A 154 8.05 -4.66 -10.63
CA SER A 154 9.24 -4.62 -9.76
C SER A 154 10.53 -4.33 -10.55
N CYS A 155 10.69 -4.94 -11.73
CA CYS A 155 11.84 -4.69 -12.60
C CYS A 155 11.80 -3.27 -13.21
N ALA A 156 10.64 -2.81 -13.69
CA ALA A 156 10.47 -1.45 -14.19
C ALA A 156 10.87 -0.40 -13.14
N ILE A 157 10.42 -0.57 -11.89
CA ILE A 157 10.78 0.31 -10.77
C ILE A 157 12.30 0.33 -10.55
N ARG A 158 12.98 -0.81 -10.70
CA ARG A 158 14.43 -0.90 -10.57
C ARG A 158 15.17 -0.15 -11.69
N ILE A 159 14.67 -0.24 -12.93
CA ILE A 159 15.19 0.51 -14.07
C ILE A 159 15.00 2.02 -13.83
N MET A 160 13.77 2.44 -13.49
CA MET A 160 13.45 3.84 -13.21
C MET A 160 14.27 4.40 -12.05
N ALA A 161 14.49 3.62 -10.98
CA ALA A 161 15.31 4.02 -9.84
C ALA A 161 16.79 4.26 -10.19
N ARG A 162 17.25 3.81 -11.36
CA ARG A 162 18.55 4.17 -11.93
C ARG A 162 18.45 5.39 -12.84
N THR A 163 17.49 5.42 -13.76
CA THR A 163 17.44 6.42 -14.83
C THR A 163 16.92 7.77 -14.38
N VAL A 164 15.88 7.80 -13.53
CA VAL A 164 15.31 9.06 -13.03
C VAL A 164 16.31 9.83 -12.17
N PRO A 165 17.03 9.23 -11.19
CA PRO A 165 18.04 9.97 -10.44
C PRO A 165 19.25 10.37 -11.28
N ARG A 166 19.66 9.55 -12.26
CA ARG A 166 20.72 9.89 -13.21
C ARG A 166 20.37 11.14 -14.01
N ASP A 167 19.12 11.26 -14.43
CA ASP A 167 18.71 12.30 -15.37
C ASP A 167 18.00 13.49 -14.71
N GLY A 168 17.52 13.36 -13.48
CA GLY A 168 16.85 14.43 -12.74
C GLY A 168 15.46 14.83 -13.27
N VAL A 169 14.86 14.04 -14.16
CA VAL A 169 13.54 14.32 -14.79
C VAL A 169 12.68 13.06 -14.81
N VAL A 170 11.36 13.21 -14.85
CA VAL A 170 10.43 12.12 -15.16
C VAL A 170 10.54 11.78 -16.64
N SER A 171 10.47 12.77 -17.53
CA SER A 171 10.59 12.54 -18.98
C SER A 171 10.90 13.83 -19.75
N GLU A 172 12.10 13.92 -20.30
CA GLU A 172 12.53 15.00 -21.20
C GLU A 172 13.34 14.40 -22.37
N GLY A 173 12.81 14.47 -23.60
CA GLY A 173 13.44 13.77 -24.73
C GLY A 173 13.56 12.27 -24.47
N ARG A 174 14.80 11.76 -24.36
CA ARG A 174 15.13 10.37 -24.00
C ARG A 174 15.69 10.22 -22.58
N ARG A 175 15.38 11.16 -21.68
CA ARG A 175 15.85 11.18 -20.30
C ARG A 175 14.77 10.74 -19.31
N GLY A 176 15.18 10.32 -18.13
CA GLY A 176 14.33 9.85 -17.06
C GLY A 176 13.73 8.50 -17.40
N VAL A 177 12.41 8.40 -17.25
CA VAL A 177 11.65 7.21 -17.65
C VAL A 177 11.64 7.06 -19.18
N ALA A 178 11.73 8.15 -19.95
CA ALA A 178 11.75 8.08 -21.42
C ALA A 178 13.04 7.45 -22.01
N ALA A 179 14.04 7.16 -21.17
CA ALA A 179 15.25 6.45 -21.60
C ALA A 179 14.93 5.03 -22.09
N ASP A 180 13.98 4.36 -21.43
CA ASP A 180 13.61 2.97 -21.67
C ASP A 180 12.23 2.82 -22.34
N TRP A 181 11.29 3.73 -22.08
CA TRP A 181 9.89 3.60 -22.53
C TRP A 181 9.53 4.62 -23.62
N GLY A 182 9.29 4.11 -24.83
CA GLY A 182 9.01 4.90 -26.04
C GLY A 182 7.74 5.76 -26.03
N PRO A 183 6.62 5.40 -25.39
CA PRO A 183 5.44 6.24 -25.30
C PRO A 183 5.70 7.63 -24.70
N LEU A 184 6.72 7.77 -23.86
CA LEU A 184 7.08 9.05 -23.24
C LEU A 184 7.79 10.01 -24.20
N THR A 185 8.38 9.51 -25.29
CA THR A 185 8.99 10.38 -26.31
C THR A 185 7.93 10.99 -27.22
N GLN A 186 6.77 10.35 -27.36
CA GLN A 186 5.64 10.81 -28.17
C GLN A 186 4.83 11.87 -27.42
N GLN A 187 4.79 13.09 -27.95
CA GLN A 187 4.16 14.24 -27.28
C GLN A 187 2.70 13.97 -26.88
N ALA A 188 1.87 13.51 -27.82
CA ALA A 188 0.45 13.25 -27.55
C ALA A 188 0.23 12.24 -26.41
N LYS A 189 0.97 11.12 -26.40
CA LYS A 189 0.87 10.10 -25.35
C LYS A 189 1.38 10.62 -24.01
N ARG A 190 2.49 11.36 -24.00
CA ARG A 190 3.05 11.99 -22.80
C ARG A 190 2.06 12.98 -22.18
N GLU A 191 1.45 13.85 -22.99
CA GLU A 191 0.47 14.83 -22.53
C GLU A 191 -0.79 14.17 -21.98
N GLU A 192 -1.27 13.08 -22.58
CA GLU A 192 -2.41 12.32 -22.07
C GLU A 192 -2.08 11.69 -20.71
N MET A 193 -0.89 11.08 -20.55
CA MET A 193 -0.45 10.54 -19.26
C MET A 193 -0.32 11.63 -18.19
N GLN A 194 0.27 12.78 -18.52
CA GLN A 194 0.36 13.92 -17.63
C GLN A 194 -1.03 14.43 -17.22
N SER A 195 -1.94 14.58 -18.19
CA SER A 195 -3.31 15.02 -17.95
C SER A 195 -4.02 14.10 -16.96
N TRP A 196 -3.94 12.78 -17.19
CA TRP A 196 -4.54 11.81 -16.29
C TRP A 196 -3.92 11.86 -14.88
N LEU A 197 -2.59 11.93 -14.77
CA LEU A 197 -1.90 12.00 -13.48
C LEU A 197 -2.27 13.25 -12.67
N ARG A 198 -2.32 14.42 -13.33
CA ARG A 198 -2.71 15.69 -12.69
C ARG A 198 -4.13 15.66 -12.12
N ALA A 199 -5.02 14.85 -12.70
CA ALA A 199 -6.39 14.72 -12.23
C ALA A 199 -6.52 13.94 -10.91
N GLN A 200 -5.51 13.16 -10.52
CA GLN A 200 -5.59 12.26 -9.36
C GLN A 200 -5.43 13.02 -8.03
N SER A 201 -6.08 12.50 -6.98
CA SER A 201 -6.06 13.11 -5.64
C SER A 201 -4.65 13.26 -5.08
N TYR A 202 -3.75 12.31 -5.36
CA TYR A 202 -2.36 12.36 -4.94
C TYR A 202 -1.51 13.41 -5.69
N CYS A 203 -2.03 14.04 -6.75
CA CYS A 203 -1.40 15.18 -7.45
C CYS A 203 -2.08 16.53 -7.22
N LYS A 204 -3.10 16.56 -6.35
CA LYS A 204 -3.82 17.78 -5.95
C LYS A 204 -3.39 18.25 -4.55
N PRO A 205 -3.38 19.56 -4.27
CA PRO A 205 -3.16 20.07 -2.92
C PRO A 205 -4.11 19.40 -1.90
N LEU A 206 -3.66 19.17 -0.66
CA LEU A 206 -4.52 18.60 0.39
C LEU A 206 -5.78 19.44 0.63
N SER A 207 -5.67 20.76 0.49
CA SER A 207 -6.80 21.70 0.64
C SER A 207 -7.91 21.49 -0.39
N SER A 208 -7.61 20.96 -1.58
CA SER A 208 -8.61 20.71 -2.62
C SER A 208 -9.16 19.28 -2.61
N VAL A 209 -8.54 18.37 -1.84
CA VAL A 209 -9.03 17.00 -1.63
C VAL A 209 -9.73 16.93 -0.27
N ARG A 210 -10.90 17.56 -0.16
CA ARG A 210 -11.72 17.50 1.05
C ARG A 210 -12.24 16.06 1.26
N PRO A 211 -11.98 15.41 2.42
CA PRO A 211 -12.63 14.15 2.76
C PRO A 211 -14.15 14.33 2.82
N ARG A 212 -14.91 13.39 2.26
CA ARG A 212 -16.38 13.40 2.43
C ARG A 212 -16.69 13.25 3.92
N ALA A 213 -17.53 14.14 4.44
CA ALA A 213 -17.99 14.06 5.82
C ALA A 213 -18.68 12.71 6.06
N ARG A 214 -18.43 12.10 7.23
CA ARG A 214 -19.14 10.89 7.64
C ARG A 214 -20.64 11.20 7.71
N PRO A 215 -21.53 10.38 7.11
CA PRO A 215 -22.97 10.58 7.20
C PRO A 215 -23.43 10.66 8.66
N ALA A 216 -24.27 11.65 9.00
CA ALA A 216 -24.74 11.90 10.37
C ALA A 216 -25.43 10.67 11.01
N ARG A 217 -26.08 9.83 10.20
CA ARG A 217 -26.72 8.59 10.66
C ARG A 217 -25.76 7.58 11.30
N LEU A 218 -24.48 7.60 10.92
CA LEU A 218 -23.44 6.74 11.53
C LEU A 218 -22.80 7.38 12.77
N ALA A 219 -23.07 8.66 13.05
CA ALA A 219 -22.62 9.32 14.27
C ALA A 219 -23.61 9.11 15.43
N CYS A 220 -24.88 8.83 15.13
CA CYS A 220 -25.97 8.79 16.11
C CYS A 220 -26.16 7.41 16.79
N THR A 221 -25.52 6.34 16.33
CA THR A 221 -25.70 4.98 16.91
C THR A 221 -24.93 4.74 18.21
N THR A 222 -24.32 5.78 18.80
CA THR A 222 -23.64 5.69 20.11
C THR A 222 -24.47 6.36 21.21
N GLY A 223 -25.75 6.04 21.28
CA GLY A 223 -26.50 6.05 22.55
C GLY A 223 -26.83 4.60 22.83
N LEU A 224 -26.22 3.93 23.80
CA LEU A 224 -26.64 4.03 25.19
C LEU A 224 -25.57 3.41 26.12
N HIS A 225 -24.49 4.10 26.45
CA HIS A 225 -23.78 3.90 27.74
C HIS A 225 -23.55 5.29 28.31
N ASP A 226 -24.53 5.72 29.08
CA ASP A 226 -24.51 6.93 29.88
C ASP A 226 -23.49 6.75 31.02
N TRP A 227 -22.27 7.24 30.83
CA TRP A 227 -21.23 7.27 31.86
C TRP A 227 -21.48 8.34 32.94
N ARG A 228 -22.63 9.04 32.94
CA ARG A 228 -23.01 10.05 33.93
C ARG A 228 -24.22 9.65 34.77
N ARG A 229 -24.33 8.39 35.18
CA ARG A 229 -25.15 8.09 36.36
C ARG A 229 -24.36 8.44 37.63
N PRO A 230 -24.82 9.36 38.49
CA PRO A 230 -24.27 9.46 39.83
C PRO A 230 -24.56 8.13 40.55
N ALA A 231 -23.52 7.51 41.09
CA ALA A 231 -23.63 6.28 41.87
C ALA A 231 -24.53 6.54 43.08
N THR A 232 -25.79 6.18 42.96
CA THR A 232 -26.70 5.99 44.07
C THR A 232 -26.73 4.50 44.34
N ASP A 233 -25.67 4.01 44.98
CA ASP A 233 -25.79 2.96 45.98
C ASP A 233 -24.48 2.86 46.76
N ALA A 234 -24.60 3.20 48.03
CA ALA A 234 -23.54 3.09 49.02
C ALA A 234 -23.27 1.61 49.31
N ALA A 235 -22.29 1.03 48.65
CA ALA A 235 -21.63 -0.19 49.11
C ALA A 235 -20.27 0.18 49.71
N GLN A 236 -20.20 0.00 51.01
CA GLN A 236 -19.15 0.40 51.93
C GLN A 236 -17.84 -0.39 51.67
N ILE A 237 -16.83 0.29 51.11
CA ILE A 237 -15.47 -0.25 50.99
C ILE A 237 -14.68 0.13 52.26
N PRO A 238 -14.09 -0.82 53.01
CA PRO A 238 -13.35 -0.50 54.23
C PRO A 238 -12.05 0.25 53.91
N ARG A 239 -11.87 1.42 54.55
CA ARG A 239 -10.67 2.25 54.44
C ARG A 239 -9.46 1.53 55.05
N MET A 240 -8.49 1.18 54.20
CA MET A 240 -7.16 0.78 54.63
C MET A 240 -6.44 2.01 55.21
N ARG A 241 -6.10 1.97 56.51
CA ARG A 241 -5.37 3.05 57.20
C ARG A 241 -3.95 3.15 56.65
N LEU A 242 -3.62 4.28 56.03
CA LEU A 242 -2.26 4.64 55.68
C LEU A 242 -1.54 5.12 56.95
N ILE A 243 -0.56 4.37 57.42
CA ILE A 243 0.33 4.77 58.51
C ILE A 243 1.35 5.76 57.92
N ILE A 244 1.17 7.04 58.21
CA ILE A 244 2.16 8.09 57.92
C ILE A 244 3.10 8.15 59.13
N SER A 245 4.33 7.64 58.99
CA SER A 245 5.39 7.88 59.97
C SER A 245 5.87 9.33 59.86
N VAL A 246 5.58 10.10 60.90
CA VAL A 246 6.15 11.42 61.18
C VAL A 246 7.61 11.25 61.57
N VAL A 247 8.53 11.85 60.82
CA VAL A 247 9.88 12.16 61.30
C VAL A 247 9.92 13.66 61.59
N SER A 248 9.87 14.01 62.87
CA SER A 248 10.21 15.35 63.36
C SER A 248 11.39 15.25 64.32
N ARG A 249 12.48 15.92 63.92
CA ARG A 249 13.50 16.69 64.66
C ARG A 249 13.84 16.27 66.09
N LEU A 250 15.14 16.29 66.40
CA LEU A 250 15.73 17.19 67.41
C LEU A 250 17.28 17.06 67.40
N SER A 251 17.98 18.18 67.17
CA SER A 251 19.34 18.40 67.68
C SER A 251 19.26 18.52 69.22
N PRO A 252 20.36 18.31 69.96
CA PRO A 252 21.27 19.43 70.27
C PRO A 252 22.75 19.02 70.30
N GLY A 253 23.64 20.02 70.31
CA GLY A 253 25.09 19.83 70.24
C GLY A 253 25.84 19.84 71.57
N VAL A 254 27.17 19.97 71.40
CA VAL A 254 28.20 20.56 72.26
C VAL A 254 29.24 19.60 72.89
N ALA A 255 30.50 19.92 72.52
CA ALA A 255 31.79 19.90 73.26
C ALA A 255 32.73 18.66 73.30
N ARG A 256 33.94 18.95 72.80
CA ARG A 256 35.31 18.69 73.34
C ARG A 256 35.79 17.24 73.48
N MET A 257 36.88 16.93 72.79
CA MET A 257 38.27 17.13 73.27
C MET A 257 39.22 17.28 72.08
#